data_AF-A0A7S1ZLG4-F1
#
_entry.id   AF-A0A7S1ZLG4-F1
#
_cell.length_a   1.000
_cell.length_b   1.000
_cell.length_c   1.000
_cell.angle_alpha   90.00
_cell.angle_beta   90.00
_cell.angle_gamma   90.00
#
_symmetry.space_group_name_H-M   'P 1'
#
loop_
_entity.id
_entity.type
_entity.pdbx_description
1 polymer ?
#
loop_
_entity_poly.entity_id
_entity_poly.type
_entity_poly.pdbx_seq_one_letter_code
_entity_poly.pdbx_strand_id
1 'polypeptide(L)'
;MALSKGARMNDAQIFEGVSVSGVTKSRSVLSREKNRALAEIPHVTGITLSNGKEIRANTVVNCAGMWARQFGEQCGVNIPNQAAEHYYLITDSMPEVDPSWPVIEDSSKAVYIRPEGGGLMLGLFEWTGAPWGVGAVPNDFSFGEIEPDWDRMAPYLEDAMKRVPSTVHVGAKKFFCGPESFTPDNSPIIGEAPELRNYFVAAGLNSIGILTGGGIGKVLAEWIEGRGQTPNNADVTCINIDRFHKYQGNIGYRSDRVGEALGNTYRIHYPDHSPKTCRGVKKSALHERLKGRNAFFRDVSGWESPAWYAHKGSPVVEKESFGRESWFPNWEAEHRACRENVALFDMSFMSKFLVKGNDAGSFLNRLSTANVNGEDGVIAYTQWLNEHGYMEADLTVTKIDETTFLVVTTDTMHNHVFTHMRRRLSSSDHVFLSDVTGAYTQINLQGPSSKDLLQMLTSQNLKQFPFR
;
A
#
# COMPACT_ATOMS: atom_id res chain seq x y z
N MET A 1 -25.43 -11.96 11.70
CA MET A 1 -26.60 -12.77 11.27
C MET A 1 -27.43 -12.14 10.14
N ALA A 2 -27.70 -10.82 10.11
CA ALA A 2 -28.53 -10.21 9.06
C ALA A 2 -27.97 -10.36 7.63
N LEU A 3 -26.69 -10.04 7.40
CA LEU A 3 -26.04 -10.16 6.08
C LEU A 3 -26.05 -11.61 5.57
N SER A 4 -25.70 -12.59 6.42
CA SER A 4 -25.72 -14.01 6.06
C SER A 4 -27.12 -14.51 5.70
N LYS A 5 -28.15 -14.02 6.40
CA LYS A 5 -29.56 -14.33 6.06
C LYS A 5 -29.93 -13.73 4.71
N GLY A 6 -29.59 -12.46 4.47
CA GLY A 6 -29.82 -11.79 3.19
C GLY A 6 -29.11 -12.50 2.03
N ALA A 7 -27.87 -12.96 2.23
CA ALA A 7 -27.12 -13.72 1.24
C ALA A 7 -27.82 -15.05 0.89
N ARG A 8 -28.25 -15.82 1.90
CA ARG A 8 -28.99 -17.09 1.69
C ARG A 8 -30.34 -16.88 0.99
N MET A 9 -31.02 -15.76 1.24
CA MET A 9 -32.26 -15.40 0.53
C MET A 9 -32.01 -15.08 -0.96
N ASN A 10 -30.76 -14.83 -1.34
CA ASN A 10 -30.30 -14.64 -2.72
C ASN A 10 -29.39 -15.81 -3.16
N ASP A 11 -29.74 -17.03 -2.72
CA ASP A 11 -29.13 -18.30 -3.13
C ASP A 11 -27.64 -18.52 -2.78
N ALA A 12 -27.03 -17.63 -1.99
CA ALA A 12 -25.67 -17.84 -1.52
C ALA A 12 -25.60 -19.04 -0.56
N GLN A 13 -24.69 -19.96 -0.84
CA GLN A 13 -24.39 -21.09 0.04
C GLN A 13 -23.32 -20.68 1.04
N ILE A 14 -23.57 -20.95 2.33
CA ILE A 14 -22.65 -20.65 3.43
C ILE A 14 -22.30 -21.95 4.13
N PHE A 15 -21.02 -22.31 4.12
CA PHE A 15 -20.48 -23.51 4.76
C PHE A 15 -19.58 -23.10 5.93
N GLU A 16 -19.85 -23.63 7.11
CA GLU A 16 -19.10 -23.38 8.35
C GLU A 16 -18.46 -24.69 8.83
N GLY A 17 -17.44 -24.59 9.70
CA GLY A 17 -16.68 -25.78 10.15
C GLY A 17 -15.82 -26.43 9.05
N VAL A 18 -15.54 -25.69 7.97
CA VAL A 18 -14.68 -26.10 6.86
C VAL A 18 -13.53 -25.11 6.70
N SER A 19 -12.32 -25.63 6.51
CA SER A 19 -11.12 -24.83 6.29
C SER A 19 -10.63 -24.99 4.86
N VAL A 20 -10.19 -23.88 4.26
CA VAL A 20 -9.53 -23.87 2.96
C VAL A 20 -8.03 -24.02 3.17
N SER A 21 -7.40 -24.96 2.46
CA SER A 21 -5.96 -25.24 2.54
C SER A 21 -5.17 -24.74 1.34
N GLY A 22 -5.86 -24.30 0.28
CA GLY A 22 -5.18 -23.72 -0.89
C GLY A 22 -6.14 -23.23 -1.97
N VAL A 23 -5.57 -22.58 -2.97
CA VAL A 23 -6.24 -22.17 -4.21
C VAL A 23 -5.67 -22.96 -5.37
N THR A 24 -6.55 -23.60 -6.14
CA THR A 24 -6.19 -24.25 -7.39
C THR A 24 -6.12 -23.23 -8.52
N LYS A 25 -5.14 -23.40 -9.40
CA LYS A 25 -4.76 -22.40 -10.40
C LYS A 25 -4.52 -23.08 -11.75
N SER A 26 -4.67 -22.32 -12.82
CA SER A 26 -4.23 -22.76 -14.15
C SER A 26 -2.74 -23.07 -14.13
N ARG A 27 -2.32 -24.07 -14.93
CA ARG A 27 -0.90 -24.35 -15.11
C ARG A 27 -0.26 -23.13 -15.76
N SER A 28 0.75 -22.58 -15.10
CA SER A 28 1.61 -21.57 -15.72
C SER A 28 2.26 -22.22 -16.95
N VAL A 29 1.89 -21.75 -18.14
CA VAL A 29 2.49 -22.22 -19.38
C VAL A 29 3.88 -21.58 -19.47
N LEU A 30 4.87 -22.18 -18.80
CA LEU A 30 6.26 -22.02 -19.20
C LEU A 30 6.40 -22.76 -20.53
N SER A 31 6.15 -22.07 -21.65
CA SER A 31 6.35 -22.68 -22.96
C SER A 31 7.84 -22.99 -23.12
N ARG A 32 8.24 -24.24 -22.87
CA ARG A 32 9.60 -24.75 -23.17
C ARG A 32 9.98 -24.57 -24.65
N GLU A 33 9.00 -24.34 -25.53
CA GLU A 33 9.20 -24.19 -26.98
C GLU A 33 9.42 -22.74 -27.47
N LYS A 34 9.30 -21.73 -26.62
CA LYS A 34 9.58 -20.33 -27.02
C LYS A 34 10.28 -19.62 -25.88
N ASN A 35 11.46 -19.07 -26.14
CA ASN A 35 12.25 -18.19 -25.26
C ASN A 35 11.38 -17.05 -24.68
N ARG A 36 10.54 -17.32 -23.67
CA ARG A 36 9.63 -16.37 -23.02
C ARG A 36 10.06 -16.20 -21.58
N ALA A 37 10.51 -15.00 -21.22
CA ALA A 37 11.04 -14.72 -19.88
C ALA A 37 9.96 -14.31 -18.86
N LEU A 38 8.67 -14.26 -19.24
CA LEU A 38 7.57 -14.12 -18.29
C LEU A 38 6.44 -15.08 -18.67
N ALA A 39 6.13 -16.00 -17.75
CA ALA A 39 4.97 -16.86 -17.88
C ALA A 39 3.68 -16.05 -17.75
N GLU A 40 2.65 -16.46 -18.48
CA GLU A 40 1.29 -15.94 -18.33
C GLU A 40 0.90 -15.92 -16.84
N ILE A 41 0.28 -14.82 -16.38
CA ILE A 41 -0.20 -14.74 -14.99
C ILE A 41 -1.22 -15.87 -14.81
N PRO A 42 -1.01 -16.82 -13.87
CA PRO A 42 -1.96 -17.88 -13.63
C PRO A 42 -3.31 -17.27 -13.21
N HIS A 43 -4.38 -18.03 -13.40
CA HIS A 43 -5.72 -17.65 -12.95
C HIS A 43 -6.30 -18.72 -12.02
N VAL A 44 -7.19 -18.29 -11.11
CA VAL A 44 -7.93 -19.19 -10.22
C VAL A 44 -8.77 -20.20 -11.00
N THR A 45 -8.75 -21.45 -10.56
CA THR A 45 -9.66 -22.51 -11.05
C THR A 45 -10.51 -23.14 -9.94
N GLY A 46 -10.25 -22.77 -8.68
CA GLY A 46 -10.99 -23.27 -7.52
C GLY A 46 -10.21 -23.16 -6.21
N ILE A 47 -10.67 -23.90 -5.22
CA ILE A 47 -10.06 -24.02 -3.89
C ILE A 47 -9.93 -25.49 -3.48
N THR A 48 -8.95 -25.76 -2.62
CA THR A 48 -8.78 -27.05 -1.95
C THR A 48 -9.16 -26.89 -0.48
N LEU A 49 -10.00 -27.78 0.02
CA LEU A 49 -10.36 -27.84 1.44
C LEU A 49 -9.31 -28.65 2.23
N SER A 50 -9.27 -28.48 3.54
CA SER A 50 -8.35 -29.19 4.44
C SER A 50 -8.50 -30.72 4.40
N ASN A 51 -9.68 -31.23 4.02
CA ASN A 51 -9.93 -32.66 3.81
C ASN A 51 -9.54 -33.18 2.41
N GLY A 52 -8.90 -32.34 1.57
CA GLY A 52 -8.46 -32.67 0.23
C GLY A 52 -9.52 -32.53 -0.87
N LYS A 53 -10.78 -32.23 -0.53
CA LYS A 53 -11.82 -31.98 -1.53
C LYS A 53 -11.58 -30.67 -2.27
N GLU A 54 -11.79 -30.65 -3.58
CA GLU A 54 -11.74 -29.43 -4.38
C GLU A 54 -13.14 -28.88 -4.67
N ILE A 55 -13.23 -27.55 -4.70
CA ILE A 55 -14.41 -26.82 -5.18
C ILE A 55 -13.95 -25.94 -6.34
N ARG A 56 -14.58 -26.11 -7.51
CA ARG A 56 -14.29 -25.28 -8.67
C ARG A 56 -14.88 -23.88 -8.49
N ALA A 57 -14.10 -22.87 -8.84
CA ALA A 57 -14.52 -21.48 -8.81
C ALA A 57 -13.77 -20.69 -9.88
N ASN A 58 -14.46 -19.75 -10.54
CA ASN A 58 -13.82 -18.86 -11.50
C ASN A 58 -13.09 -17.70 -10.81
N THR A 59 -13.52 -17.37 -9.59
CA THR A 59 -13.03 -16.26 -8.77
C THR A 59 -12.98 -16.69 -7.31
N VAL A 60 -11.95 -16.27 -6.59
CA VAL A 60 -11.80 -16.46 -5.15
C VAL A 60 -11.56 -15.10 -4.51
N VAL A 61 -12.24 -14.81 -3.39
CA VAL A 61 -12.02 -13.59 -2.60
C VAL A 61 -11.49 -13.97 -1.23
N ASN A 62 -10.27 -13.54 -0.90
CA ASN A 62 -9.66 -13.72 0.41
C ASN A 62 -10.13 -12.62 1.37
N CYS A 63 -11.15 -12.96 2.16
CA CYS A 63 -11.66 -12.15 3.27
C CYS A 63 -11.26 -12.72 4.63
N ALA A 64 -10.11 -13.41 4.72
CA ALA A 64 -9.73 -14.19 5.90
C ALA A 64 -9.14 -13.36 7.06
N GLY A 65 -9.48 -12.06 7.16
CA GLY A 65 -9.04 -11.19 8.25
C GLY A 65 -7.52 -11.23 8.48
N MET A 66 -7.11 -11.50 9.72
CA MET A 66 -5.69 -11.63 10.09
C MET A 66 -4.96 -12.82 9.42
N TRP A 67 -5.68 -13.85 8.96
CA TRP A 67 -5.09 -14.96 8.21
C TRP A 67 -4.85 -14.65 6.74
N ALA A 68 -5.31 -13.49 6.23
CA ALA A 68 -5.26 -13.16 4.80
C ALA A 68 -3.85 -13.28 4.24
N ARG A 69 -2.83 -12.69 4.89
CA ARG A 69 -1.41 -12.89 4.57
C ARG A 69 -1.02 -14.35 4.49
N GLN A 70 -1.26 -15.12 5.57
CA GLN A 70 -0.81 -16.50 5.68
C GLN A 70 -1.39 -17.38 4.56
N PHE A 71 -2.66 -17.16 4.23
CA PHE A 71 -3.31 -17.83 3.10
C PHE A 71 -2.82 -17.31 1.74
N GLY A 72 -2.58 -16.00 1.62
CA GLY A 72 -2.03 -15.37 0.42
C GLY A 72 -0.63 -15.89 0.08
N GLU A 73 0.24 -16.07 1.06
CA GLU A 73 1.60 -16.61 0.88
C GLU A 73 1.58 -18.02 0.30
N GLN A 74 0.69 -18.90 0.77
CA GLN A 74 0.47 -20.23 0.19
C GLN A 74 0.00 -20.14 -1.28
N CYS A 75 -0.65 -19.03 -1.63
CA CYS A 75 -1.11 -18.74 -2.97
C CYS A 75 -0.10 -17.93 -3.81
N GLY A 76 1.06 -17.56 -3.27
CA GLY A 76 2.04 -16.70 -3.95
C GLY A 76 1.56 -15.26 -4.16
N VAL A 77 0.61 -14.79 -3.34
CA VAL A 77 0.04 -13.43 -3.38
C VAL A 77 0.59 -12.63 -2.21
N ASN A 78 1.06 -11.41 -2.47
CA ASN A 78 1.60 -10.53 -1.43
C ASN A 78 0.48 -9.73 -0.73
N ILE A 79 0.21 -10.05 0.54
CA ILE A 79 -0.78 -9.33 1.37
C ILE A 79 -0.09 -8.95 2.68
N PRO A 80 0.47 -7.74 2.82
CA PRO A 80 1.34 -7.40 3.95
C PRO A 80 0.59 -7.02 5.25
N ASN A 81 -0.58 -7.61 5.52
CA ASN A 81 -1.28 -7.36 6.77
C ASN A 81 -0.61 -8.09 7.96
N GLN A 82 -0.71 -7.49 9.14
CA GLN A 82 -0.15 -8.00 10.39
C GLN A 82 -1.17 -7.83 11.50
N ALA A 83 -1.38 -8.88 12.29
CA ALA A 83 -2.19 -8.79 13.50
C ALA A 83 -1.45 -7.99 14.57
N ALA A 84 -2.16 -7.15 15.29
CA ALA A 84 -1.71 -6.41 16.46
C ALA A 84 -2.68 -6.64 17.62
N GLU A 85 -2.20 -6.48 18.84
CA GLU A 85 -3.03 -6.47 20.04
C GLU A 85 -3.91 -5.22 20.05
N HIS A 86 -5.22 -5.39 20.30
CA HIS A 86 -6.17 -4.29 20.44
C HIS A 86 -6.98 -4.44 21.74
N TYR A 87 -7.11 -3.34 22.48
CA TYR A 87 -7.59 -3.37 23.86
C TYR A 87 -8.90 -2.61 24.05
N TYR A 88 -9.76 -3.13 24.91
CA TYR A 88 -10.84 -2.35 25.51
C TYR A 88 -11.18 -2.80 26.93
N LEU A 89 -11.62 -1.85 27.76
CA LEU A 89 -12.13 -2.08 29.10
C LEU A 89 -13.65 -1.93 29.09
N ILE A 90 -14.38 -2.90 29.66
CA ILE A 90 -15.81 -2.78 29.96
C ILE A 90 -15.96 -2.58 31.47
N THR A 91 -16.65 -1.53 31.86
CA THR A 91 -16.96 -1.24 33.27
C THR A 91 -18.09 -2.13 33.80
N ASP A 92 -18.26 -2.16 35.12
CA ASP A 92 -19.54 -2.59 35.71
C ASP A 92 -20.68 -1.62 35.32
N SER A 93 -21.91 -2.04 35.60
CA SER A 93 -23.11 -1.25 35.31
C SER A 93 -23.08 0.11 36.02
N MET A 94 -23.46 1.15 35.28
CA MET A 94 -23.53 2.53 35.74
C MET A 94 -24.96 3.03 35.51
N PRO A 95 -25.76 3.27 36.56
CA PRO A 95 -27.19 3.61 36.44
C PRO A 95 -27.48 4.83 35.55
N GLU A 96 -26.54 5.75 35.46
CA GLU A 96 -26.63 6.96 34.66
C GLU A 96 -26.39 6.76 33.15
N VAL A 97 -25.85 5.62 32.73
CA VAL A 97 -25.50 5.38 31.31
C VAL A 97 -26.75 5.05 30.50
N ASP A 98 -27.02 5.86 29.50
CA ASP A 98 -28.07 5.62 28.50
C ASP A 98 -27.49 4.92 27.26
N PRO A 99 -28.05 3.77 26.81
CA PRO A 99 -27.61 3.08 25.60
C PRO A 99 -27.66 3.91 24.31
N SER A 100 -28.43 5.01 24.29
CA SER A 100 -28.54 5.93 23.16
C SER A 100 -27.46 7.00 23.09
N TRP A 101 -26.58 7.09 24.10
CA TRP A 101 -25.49 8.05 24.06
C TRP A 101 -24.57 7.86 22.86
N PRO A 102 -24.00 8.96 22.34
CA PRO A 102 -23.10 8.88 21.20
C PRO A 102 -21.80 8.17 21.58
N VAL A 103 -21.11 7.67 20.55
CA VAL A 103 -19.70 7.30 20.68
C VAL A 103 -18.90 8.58 20.84
N ILE A 104 -18.01 8.61 21.83
CA ILE A 104 -17.05 9.69 22.06
C ILE A 104 -15.69 9.19 21.60
N GLU A 105 -15.00 9.95 20.76
CA GLU A 105 -13.60 9.70 20.43
C GLU A 105 -12.77 10.86 20.97
N ASP A 106 -11.77 10.56 21.80
CA ASP A 106 -10.78 11.53 22.28
C ASP A 106 -9.40 11.10 21.79
N SER A 107 -9.05 11.59 20.61
CA SER A 107 -7.77 11.31 19.96
C SER A 107 -6.58 11.81 20.79
N SER A 108 -6.76 12.84 21.64
CA SER A 108 -5.67 13.32 22.51
C SER A 108 -5.31 12.35 23.63
N LYS A 109 -6.23 11.43 23.95
CA LYS A 109 -6.11 10.37 24.95
C LYS A 109 -6.13 8.97 24.37
N ALA A 110 -6.08 8.85 23.05
CA ALA A 110 -6.06 7.57 22.35
C ALA A 110 -7.23 6.63 22.71
N VAL A 111 -8.42 7.19 22.95
CA VAL A 111 -9.58 6.42 23.44
C VAL A 111 -10.85 6.70 22.64
N TYR A 112 -11.65 5.66 22.42
CA TYR A 112 -13.09 5.78 22.13
C TYR A 112 -13.93 5.19 23.26
N ILE A 113 -15.06 5.82 23.54
CA ILE A 113 -15.95 5.47 24.65
C ILE A 113 -17.37 5.35 24.13
N ARG A 114 -18.06 4.28 24.51
CA ARG A 114 -19.48 4.09 24.18
C ARG A 114 -20.22 3.31 25.28
N PRO A 115 -21.54 3.44 25.37
CA PRO A 115 -22.36 2.55 26.19
C PRO A 115 -22.16 1.08 25.80
N GLU A 116 -21.98 0.20 26.79
CA GLU A 116 -21.89 -1.24 26.61
C GLU A 116 -22.30 -1.96 27.90
N GLY A 117 -23.17 -2.98 27.81
CA GLY A 117 -23.48 -3.85 28.93
C GLY A 117 -24.09 -3.18 30.17
N GLY A 118 -24.70 -2.00 30.02
CA GLY A 118 -25.23 -1.18 31.12
C GLY A 118 -24.19 -0.28 31.80
N GLY A 119 -22.94 -0.29 31.32
CA GLY A 119 -21.87 0.63 31.71
C GLY A 119 -21.21 1.21 30.46
N LEU A 120 -19.90 1.45 30.51
CA LEU A 120 -19.11 1.99 29.40
C LEU A 120 -18.08 0.98 28.90
N MET A 121 -17.83 0.99 27.60
CA MET A 121 -16.65 0.40 26.97
C MET A 121 -15.67 1.54 26.65
N LEU A 122 -14.42 1.41 27.10
CA LEU A 122 -13.30 2.30 26.78
C LEU A 122 -12.31 1.51 25.91
N GLY A 123 -12.29 1.76 24.60
CA GLY A 123 -11.35 1.13 23.68
C GLY A 123 -10.15 2.03 23.38
N LEU A 124 -8.98 1.43 23.24
CA LEU A 124 -7.71 2.13 23.18
C LEU A 124 -7.01 1.93 21.84
N PHE A 125 -6.32 2.97 21.35
CA PHE A 125 -5.33 2.88 20.27
C PHE A 125 -4.03 3.51 20.76
N GLU A 126 -3.32 2.79 21.62
CA GLU A 126 -2.12 3.27 22.28
C GLU A 126 -1.05 3.78 21.30
N TRP A 127 -0.21 4.70 21.76
CA TRP A 127 0.77 5.39 20.94
C TRP A 127 1.79 4.48 20.23
N THR A 128 1.96 3.27 20.74
CA THR A 128 2.81 2.23 20.17
C THR A 128 2.17 0.89 20.43
N GLY A 129 1.54 0.34 19.39
CA GLY A 129 0.89 -0.97 19.44
C GLY A 129 1.89 -2.12 19.51
N ALA A 130 1.40 -3.31 19.89
CA ALA A 130 2.19 -4.53 19.91
C ALA A 130 1.80 -5.48 18.77
N PRO A 131 2.77 -6.00 17.99
CA PRO A 131 2.49 -7.05 17.02
C PRO A 131 2.07 -8.35 17.71
N TRP A 132 1.12 -9.07 17.13
CA TRP A 132 0.73 -10.41 17.60
C TRP A 132 0.84 -11.45 16.48
N GLY A 133 1.27 -12.68 16.80
CA GLY A 133 1.33 -13.77 15.82
C GLY A 133 2.21 -13.48 14.59
N VAL A 134 3.34 -12.78 14.79
CA VAL A 134 4.21 -12.27 13.71
C VAL A 134 4.63 -13.34 12.70
N GLY A 135 4.99 -14.53 13.20
CA GLY A 135 5.32 -15.68 12.36
C GLY A 135 4.08 -16.26 11.69
N ALA A 136 3.14 -16.73 12.50
CA ALA A 136 1.90 -17.34 12.03
C ALA A 136 0.78 -17.09 13.03
N VAL A 137 -0.43 -16.87 12.50
CA VAL A 137 -1.64 -16.89 13.31
C VAL A 137 -2.06 -18.36 13.43
N PRO A 138 -2.39 -18.87 14.65
CA PRO A 138 -2.84 -20.24 14.81
C PRO A 138 -4.06 -20.54 13.93
N ASN A 139 -4.10 -21.72 13.32
CA ASN A 139 -5.17 -22.10 12.40
C ASN A 139 -6.52 -22.37 13.09
N ASP A 140 -6.47 -22.66 14.39
CA ASP A 140 -7.60 -23.03 15.25
C ASP A 140 -8.00 -21.91 16.23
N PHE A 141 -7.40 -20.71 16.11
CA PHE A 141 -7.78 -19.57 16.93
C PHE A 141 -9.19 -19.08 16.53
N SER A 142 -10.14 -19.16 17.46
CA SER A 142 -11.53 -18.72 17.25
C SER A 142 -12.15 -18.35 18.59
N PHE A 143 -12.84 -17.21 18.64
CA PHE A 143 -13.41 -16.64 19.87
C PHE A 143 -12.41 -16.57 21.04
N GLY A 144 -11.12 -16.51 20.73
CA GLY A 144 -10.03 -16.44 21.70
C GLY A 144 -9.69 -15.00 22.06
N GLU A 145 -8.97 -14.87 23.16
CA GLU A 145 -8.49 -13.59 23.69
C GLU A 145 -6.99 -13.72 23.93
N ILE A 146 -6.30 -12.60 23.93
CA ILE A 146 -4.89 -12.51 24.29
C ILE A 146 -4.86 -12.08 25.76
N GLU A 147 -3.91 -12.62 26.54
CA GLU A 147 -3.71 -12.18 27.92
C GLU A 147 -3.39 -10.68 27.93
N PRO A 148 -4.19 -9.84 28.60
CA PRO A 148 -3.98 -8.40 28.56
C PRO A 148 -2.68 -7.96 29.25
N ASP A 149 -1.90 -7.12 28.58
CA ASP A 149 -0.71 -6.47 29.14
C ASP A 149 -1.11 -5.27 30.02
N TRP A 150 -1.38 -5.54 31.29
CA TRP A 150 -1.75 -4.50 32.26
C TRP A 150 -0.65 -3.46 32.47
N ASP A 151 0.62 -3.86 32.48
CA ASP A 151 1.73 -2.95 32.76
C ASP A 151 1.88 -1.92 31.63
N ARG A 152 1.74 -2.36 30.37
CA ARG A 152 1.78 -1.46 29.21
C ARG A 152 0.54 -0.59 29.09
N MET A 153 -0.63 -1.14 29.42
CA MET A 153 -1.91 -0.50 29.10
C MET A 153 -2.52 0.31 30.24
N ALA A 154 -2.16 0.05 31.51
CA ALA A 154 -2.69 0.78 32.66
C ALA A 154 -2.52 2.31 32.54
N PRO A 155 -1.36 2.86 32.11
CA PRO A 155 -1.22 4.31 31.95
C PRO A 155 -2.21 4.92 30.94
N TYR A 156 -2.52 4.20 29.85
CA TYR A 156 -3.49 4.63 28.85
C TYR A 156 -4.92 4.55 29.38
N LEU A 157 -5.25 3.50 30.12
CA LEU A 157 -6.54 3.36 30.79
C LEU A 157 -6.76 4.47 31.82
N GLU A 158 -5.77 4.75 32.67
CA GLU A 158 -5.86 5.84 33.65
C GLU A 158 -6.12 7.19 32.98
N ASP A 159 -5.44 7.48 31.88
CA ASP A 159 -5.63 8.71 31.13
C ASP A 159 -6.99 8.78 30.42
N ALA A 160 -7.47 7.65 29.89
CA ALA A 160 -8.80 7.53 29.33
C ALA A 160 -9.90 7.72 30.39
N MET A 161 -9.75 7.11 31.57
CA MET A 161 -10.71 7.20 32.67
C MET A 161 -10.80 8.61 33.26
N LYS A 162 -9.71 9.39 33.23
CA LYS A 162 -9.74 10.84 33.57
C LYS A 162 -10.68 11.63 32.65
N ARG A 163 -10.95 11.16 31.43
CA ARG A 163 -11.88 11.82 30.50
C ARG A 163 -13.35 11.67 30.91
N VAL A 164 -13.68 10.56 31.57
CA VAL A 164 -14.99 10.26 32.15
C VAL A 164 -14.80 9.87 33.62
N PRO A 165 -14.63 10.85 34.53
CA PRO A 165 -14.15 10.58 35.89
C PRO A 165 -14.97 9.58 36.70
N SER A 166 -16.28 9.44 36.43
CA SER A 166 -17.12 8.43 37.09
C SER A 166 -16.61 7.00 36.86
N THR A 167 -15.90 6.74 35.75
CA THR A 167 -15.29 5.44 35.47
C THR A 167 -14.19 5.05 36.45
N VAL A 168 -13.54 6.01 37.12
CA VAL A 168 -12.48 5.74 38.11
C VAL A 168 -13.04 5.06 39.36
N HIS A 169 -14.33 5.22 39.63
CA HIS A 169 -14.98 4.71 40.85
C HIS A 169 -15.85 3.46 40.60
N VAL A 170 -15.96 3.01 39.35
CA VAL A 170 -16.69 1.79 38.97
C VAL A 170 -15.71 0.65 38.73
N GLY A 171 -16.11 -0.58 39.04
CA GLY A 171 -15.29 -1.76 38.79
C GLY A 171 -15.07 -2.02 37.30
N ALA A 172 -13.97 -2.71 36.99
CA ALA A 172 -13.71 -3.27 35.68
C ALA A 172 -14.36 -4.64 35.55
N LYS A 173 -15.40 -4.75 34.71
CA LYS A 173 -16.04 -6.04 34.42
C LYS A 173 -15.15 -6.93 33.56
N LYS A 174 -14.44 -6.32 32.61
CA LYS A 174 -13.53 -7.03 31.71
C LYS A 174 -12.48 -6.09 31.14
N PHE A 175 -11.23 -6.52 31.14
CA PHE A 175 -10.20 -5.94 30.28
C PHE A 175 -9.88 -6.96 29.20
N PHE A 176 -10.21 -6.63 27.95
CA PHE A 176 -10.09 -7.52 26.82
C PHE A 176 -8.90 -7.09 25.96
N CYS A 177 -8.15 -8.08 25.48
CA CYS A 177 -7.21 -7.92 24.38
C CYS A 177 -7.56 -8.92 23.28
N GLY A 178 -7.74 -8.45 22.06
CA GLY A 178 -7.99 -9.28 20.89
C GLY A 178 -7.04 -8.94 19.75
N PRO A 179 -6.75 -9.89 18.84
CA PRO A 179 -5.95 -9.60 17.67
C PRO A 179 -6.78 -8.87 16.62
N GLU A 180 -6.26 -7.76 16.12
CA GLU A 180 -6.83 -7.02 15.00
C GLU A 180 -5.83 -6.85 13.87
N SER A 181 -6.32 -6.79 12.63
CA SER A 181 -5.44 -6.76 11.45
C SER A 181 -5.16 -5.34 10.97
N PHE A 182 -3.87 -4.98 10.91
CA PHE A 182 -3.40 -3.70 10.39
C PHE A 182 -2.57 -3.86 9.12
N THR A 183 -2.46 -2.78 8.34
CA THR A 183 -1.66 -2.69 7.12
C THR A 183 -0.52 -1.69 7.28
N PRO A 184 0.54 -1.73 6.44
CA PRO A 184 1.67 -0.82 6.55
C PRO A 184 1.37 0.69 6.47
N ASP A 185 0.24 1.05 5.88
CA ASP A 185 -0.17 2.42 5.56
C ASP A 185 -1.53 2.83 6.18
N ASN A 186 -2.10 1.99 7.05
CA ASN A 186 -3.43 2.17 7.65
C ASN A 186 -4.60 2.27 6.65
N SER A 187 -4.42 1.87 5.40
CA SER A 187 -5.49 1.73 4.40
C SER A 187 -5.79 0.24 4.15
N PRO A 188 -7.05 -0.18 3.92
CA PRO A 188 -7.37 -1.59 3.68
C PRO A 188 -6.72 -2.13 2.40
N ILE A 189 -6.63 -3.47 2.30
CA ILE A 189 -6.07 -4.18 1.14
C ILE A 189 -7.21 -4.81 0.36
N ILE A 190 -7.63 -4.14 -0.71
CA ILE A 190 -8.82 -4.46 -1.51
C ILE A 190 -8.42 -4.65 -2.98
N GLY A 191 -9.05 -5.60 -3.69
CA GLY A 191 -8.94 -5.70 -5.15
C GLY A 191 -8.23 -6.97 -5.64
N GLU A 192 -8.02 -7.06 -6.96
CA GLU A 192 -7.48 -8.25 -7.63
C GLU A 192 -5.95 -8.30 -7.54
N ALA A 193 -5.41 -9.41 -7.03
CA ALA A 193 -3.98 -9.62 -6.83
C ALA A 193 -3.15 -9.50 -8.15
N PRO A 194 -1.99 -8.82 -8.13
CA PRO A 194 -1.06 -8.80 -9.25
C PRO A 194 -0.56 -10.18 -9.71
N GLU A 195 -0.40 -11.11 -8.77
CA GLU A 195 0.25 -12.39 -9.00
C GLU A 195 -0.68 -13.50 -9.51
N LEU A 196 -1.99 -13.34 -9.34
CA LEU A 196 -2.99 -14.38 -9.62
C LEU A 196 -4.31 -13.77 -10.08
N ARG A 197 -4.67 -13.99 -11.35
CA ARG A 197 -5.93 -13.49 -11.90
C ARG A 197 -7.14 -14.15 -11.23
N ASN A 198 -8.19 -13.36 -11.06
CA ASN A 198 -9.43 -13.68 -10.36
C ASN A 198 -9.24 -14.08 -8.87
N TYR A 199 -8.10 -13.73 -8.26
CA TYR A 199 -7.92 -13.80 -6.81
C TYR A 199 -8.03 -12.39 -6.25
N PHE A 200 -9.13 -12.10 -5.58
CA PHE A 200 -9.39 -10.81 -4.94
C PHE A 200 -9.07 -10.89 -3.45
N VAL A 201 -8.77 -9.74 -2.84
CA VAL A 201 -8.51 -9.62 -1.41
C VAL A 201 -9.43 -8.56 -0.81
N ALA A 202 -9.87 -8.80 0.43
CA ALA A 202 -10.56 -7.84 1.27
C ALA A 202 -10.08 -8.03 2.72
N ALA A 203 -8.94 -7.43 3.06
CA ALA A 203 -8.26 -7.68 4.33
C ALA A 203 -7.56 -6.44 4.88
N GLY A 204 -7.05 -6.54 6.11
CA GLY A 204 -6.34 -5.45 6.76
C GLY A 204 -7.23 -4.24 7.00
N LEU A 205 -8.43 -4.45 7.55
CA LEU A 205 -9.43 -3.39 7.71
C LEU A 205 -9.16 -2.44 8.88
N ASN A 206 -7.96 -2.48 9.49
CA ASN A 206 -7.44 -1.49 10.44
C ASN A 206 -8.44 -1.09 11.55
N SER A 207 -9.06 -2.09 12.18
CA SER A 207 -10.08 -1.92 13.23
C SER A 207 -11.34 -1.14 12.84
N ILE A 208 -11.58 -0.89 11.54
CA ILE A 208 -12.78 -0.23 11.01
C ILE A 208 -13.62 -1.15 10.10
N GLY A 209 -13.37 -2.46 10.15
CA GLY A 209 -14.00 -3.43 9.25
C GLY A 209 -15.52 -3.56 9.39
N ILE A 210 -16.05 -3.37 10.61
CA ILE A 210 -17.50 -3.35 10.85
C ILE A 210 -18.15 -2.12 10.19
N LEU A 211 -17.48 -0.96 10.24
CA LEU A 211 -17.99 0.28 9.65
C LEU A 211 -17.94 0.25 8.12
N THR A 212 -16.86 -0.29 7.57
CA THR A 212 -16.55 -0.21 6.13
C THR A 212 -16.99 -1.44 5.34
N GLY A 213 -17.27 -2.57 6.00
CA GLY A 213 -17.52 -3.86 5.35
C GLY A 213 -18.66 -3.86 4.32
N GLY A 214 -19.74 -3.10 4.57
CA GLY A 214 -20.84 -2.97 3.61
C GLY A 214 -20.42 -2.27 2.31
N GLY A 215 -19.65 -1.17 2.42
CA GLY A 215 -19.15 -0.42 1.27
C GLY A 215 -18.09 -1.20 0.50
N ILE A 216 -17.15 -1.84 1.21
CA ILE A 216 -16.11 -2.69 0.61
C ILE A 216 -16.75 -3.88 -0.14
N GLY A 217 -17.76 -4.51 0.45
CA GLY A 217 -18.50 -5.59 -0.20
C GLY A 217 -19.15 -5.16 -1.52
N LYS A 218 -19.73 -3.96 -1.56
CA LYS A 218 -20.29 -3.38 -2.79
C LYS A 218 -19.22 -3.11 -3.85
N VAL A 219 -18.12 -2.43 -3.48
CA VAL A 219 -17.00 -2.12 -4.37
C VAL A 219 -16.43 -3.39 -4.99
N LEU A 220 -16.20 -4.44 -4.19
CA LEU A 220 -15.69 -5.72 -4.69
C LEU A 220 -16.67 -6.45 -5.60
N ALA A 221 -17.97 -6.43 -5.27
CA ALA A 221 -18.98 -7.03 -6.14
C ALA A 221 -18.98 -6.37 -7.52
N GLU A 222 -19.01 -5.04 -7.59
CA GLU A 222 -18.95 -4.28 -8.85
C GLU A 222 -17.65 -4.57 -9.62
N TRP A 223 -16.52 -4.67 -8.92
CA TRP A 223 -15.22 -4.98 -9.52
C TRP A 223 -15.16 -6.40 -10.11
N ILE A 224 -15.74 -7.38 -9.41
CA ILE A 224 -15.82 -8.77 -9.89
C ILE A 224 -16.77 -8.89 -11.08
N GLU A 225 -17.95 -8.25 -11.01
CA GLU A 225 -18.93 -8.22 -12.10
C GLU A 225 -18.39 -7.53 -13.36
N GLY A 226 -17.61 -6.45 -13.17
CA GLY A 226 -16.83 -5.78 -14.22
C GLY A 226 -15.68 -6.62 -14.79
N ARG A 227 -15.56 -7.90 -14.43
CA ARG A 227 -14.51 -8.83 -14.88
C ARG A 227 -13.10 -8.34 -14.56
N GLY A 228 -12.91 -7.78 -13.36
CA GLY A 228 -11.64 -7.24 -12.89
C GLY A 228 -11.38 -5.78 -13.28
N GLN A 229 -12.30 -5.14 -14.00
CA GLN A 229 -12.26 -3.70 -14.22
C GLN A 229 -12.68 -2.97 -12.96
N THR A 230 -11.91 -1.96 -12.56
CA THR A 230 -12.19 -1.13 -11.38
C THR A 230 -13.59 -0.50 -11.49
N PRO A 231 -14.33 -0.34 -10.38
CA PRO A 231 -15.64 0.29 -10.41
C PRO A 231 -15.60 1.72 -10.98
N ASN A 232 -16.55 2.06 -11.85
CA ASN A 232 -16.59 3.36 -12.53
C ASN A 232 -17.05 4.53 -11.65
N ASN A 233 -17.47 4.25 -10.42
CA ASN A 233 -18.04 5.20 -9.46
C ASN A 233 -17.12 5.42 -8.23
N ALA A 234 -15.94 4.79 -8.18
CA ALA A 234 -15.04 4.86 -7.05
C ALA A 234 -13.57 4.79 -7.50
N ASP A 235 -12.75 5.73 -7.05
CA ASP A 235 -11.30 5.60 -7.15
C ASP A 235 -10.81 4.62 -6.07
N VAL A 236 -10.24 3.49 -6.51
CA VAL A 236 -9.77 2.42 -5.63
C VAL A 236 -8.26 2.48 -5.39
N THR A 237 -7.55 3.47 -5.95
CA THR A 237 -6.09 3.55 -5.94
C THR A 237 -5.50 3.46 -4.52
N CYS A 238 -6.10 4.15 -3.56
CA CYS A 238 -5.62 4.18 -2.17
C CYS A 238 -5.89 2.88 -1.38
N ILE A 239 -6.77 2.01 -1.87
CA ILE A 239 -7.13 0.74 -1.23
C ILE A 239 -6.69 -0.47 -2.05
N ASN A 240 -6.23 -0.29 -3.28
CA ASN A 240 -5.85 -1.37 -4.18
C ASN A 240 -4.67 -2.17 -3.61
N ILE A 241 -4.74 -3.50 -3.68
CA ILE A 241 -3.68 -4.42 -3.26
C ILE A 241 -2.36 -4.20 -3.99
N ASP A 242 -2.41 -3.75 -5.25
CA ASP A 242 -1.21 -3.58 -6.06
C ASP A 242 -0.28 -2.48 -5.54
N ARG A 243 -0.73 -1.53 -4.72
CA ARG A 243 0.13 -0.47 -4.16
C ARG A 243 1.28 -0.98 -3.28
N PHE A 244 1.19 -2.21 -2.77
CA PHE A 244 2.20 -2.77 -1.87
C PHE A 244 3.31 -3.52 -2.59
N HIS A 245 4.55 -3.18 -2.28
CA HIS A 245 5.72 -3.91 -2.74
C HIS A 245 5.92 -5.22 -1.96
N LYS A 246 6.54 -6.19 -2.63
CA LYS A 246 6.86 -7.51 -2.06
C LYS A 246 7.67 -7.45 -0.77
N TYR A 247 8.59 -6.49 -0.64
CA TYR A 247 9.40 -6.38 0.57
C TYR A 247 8.55 -6.07 1.82
N GLN A 248 7.38 -5.44 1.67
CA GLN A 248 6.52 -5.08 2.81
C GLN A 248 5.84 -6.31 3.44
N GLY A 249 5.81 -7.46 2.74
CA GLY A 249 5.34 -8.72 3.29
C GLY A 249 6.35 -9.41 4.24
N ASN A 250 7.61 -8.96 4.27
CA ASN A 250 8.63 -9.61 5.09
C ASN A 250 8.33 -9.48 6.60
N ILE A 251 8.76 -10.48 7.36
CA ILE A 251 8.42 -10.60 8.79
C ILE A 251 8.93 -9.42 9.63
N GLY A 252 10.14 -8.92 9.37
CA GLY A 252 10.72 -7.79 10.10
C GLY A 252 9.97 -6.50 9.82
N TYR A 253 9.71 -6.20 8.54
CA TYR A 253 8.95 -5.00 8.15
C TYR A 253 7.55 -5.00 8.77
N ARG A 254 6.84 -6.14 8.74
CA ARG A 254 5.51 -6.26 9.33
C ARG A 254 5.55 -6.07 10.85
N SER A 255 6.50 -6.71 11.52
CA SER A 255 6.68 -6.58 12.98
C SER A 255 6.94 -5.14 13.40
N ASP A 256 7.87 -4.47 12.71
CA ASP A 256 8.33 -3.14 13.10
C ASP A 256 7.29 -2.05 12.74
N ARG A 257 6.58 -2.19 11.62
CA ARG A 257 5.60 -1.19 11.16
C ARG A 257 4.27 -1.25 11.91
N VAL A 258 3.82 -2.43 12.34
CA VAL A 258 2.43 -2.58 12.83
C VAL A 258 2.16 -1.78 14.11
N GLY A 259 3.15 -1.64 14.99
CA GLY A 259 3.01 -0.85 16.21
C GLY A 259 2.85 0.65 15.93
N GLU A 260 3.57 1.17 14.94
CA GLU A 260 3.39 2.53 14.42
C GLU A 260 2.05 2.69 13.69
N ALA A 261 1.67 1.71 12.88
CA ALA A 261 0.38 1.69 12.17
C ALA A 261 -0.79 1.82 13.15
N LEU A 262 -0.88 0.93 14.16
CA LEU A 262 -1.93 1.02 15.19
C LEU A 262 -1.90 2.38 15.89
N GLY A 263 -0.72 2.80 16.38
CA GLY A 263 -0.59 4.04 17.12
C GLY A 263 -0.84 5.31 16.29
N ASN A 264 -0.82 5.22 14.97
CA ASN A 264 -1.17 6.33 14.08
C ASN A 264 -2.68 6.57 13.99
N THR A 265 -3.53 5.63 14.40
CA THR A 265 -5.00 5.73 14.28
C THR A 265 -5.57 7.00 14.92
N TYR A 266 -5.03 7.43 16.07
CA TYR A 266 -5.43 8.66 16.75
C TYR A 266 -4.37 9.76 16.75
N ARG A 267 -3.28 9.59 16.00
CA ARG A 267 -2.31 10.67 15.83
C ARG A 267 -2.80 11.71 14.84
N ILE A 268 -2.24 12.90 14.98
CA ILE A 268 -2.41 13.95 13.99
C ILE A 268 -1.60 13.56 12.74
N HIS A 269 -2.28 13.44 11.61
CA HIS A 269 -1.65 13.19 10.32
C HIS A 269 -1.30 14.53 9.67
N TYR A 270 -0.07 15.01 9.92
CA TYR A 270 0.44 16.18 9.22
C TYR A 270 0.72 15.86 7.75
N PRO A 271 0.57 16.82 6.81
CA PRO A 271 0.79 16.58 5.38
C PRO A 271 2.18 16.04 5.05
N ASP A 272 3.17 16.48 5.82
CA ASP A 272 4.58 16.16 5.64
C ASP A 272 5.07 14.96 6.46
N HIS A 273 4.15 14.28 7.17
CA HIS A 273 4.44 13.13 8.02
C HIS A 273 5.09 12.00 7.24
N SER A 274 6.24 11.55 7.72
CA SER A 274 6.94 10.38 7.20
C SER A 274 7.01 9.30 8.28
N PRO A 275 6.79 8.02 7.92
CA PRO A 275 6.94 6.93 8.87
C PRO A 275 8.32 6.92 9.56
N LYS A 276 8.32 6.57 10.84
CA LYS A 276 9.52 6.49 11.68
C LYS A 276 10.14 5.10 11.67
N THR A 277 9.32 4.06 11.52
CA THR A 277 9.76 2.66 11.45
C THR A 277 10.02 2.23 10.00
N CYS A 278 10.71 1.10 9.83
CA CYS A 278 11.00 0.49 8.52
C CYS A 278 11.67 1.43 7.50
N ARG A 279 12.61 2.26 7.98
CA ARG A 279 13.42 3.16 7.15
C ARG A 279 14.66 2.49 6.59
N GLY A 280 15.22 3.04 5.52
CA GLY A 280 16.47 2.58 4.91
C GLY A 280 16.34 1.32 4.05
N VAL A 281 15.13 0.93 3.66
CA VAL A 281 14.87 -0.30 2.88
C VAL A 281 15.48 -0.20 1.48
N LYS A 282 15.25 0.91 0.78
CA LYS A 282 15.86 1.20 -0.53
C LYS A 282 16.65 2.50 -0.43
N LYS A 283 17.85 2.50 -0.98
CA LYS A 283 18.74 3.66 -1.04
C LYS A 283 19.27 3.81 -2.47
N SER A 284 19.27 5.02 -2.99
CA SER A 284 19.91 5.29 -4.27
C SER A 284 21.43 5.16 -4.17
N ALA A 285 22.10 5.03 -5.32
CA ALA A 285 23.56 5.06 -5.37
C ALA A 285 24.16 6.40 -4.88
N LEU A 286 23.32 7.45 -4.76
CA LEU A 286 23.73 8.77 -4.30
C LEU A 286 23.51 8.97 -2.79
N HIS A 287 22.81 8.07 -2.10
CA HIS A 287 22.35 8.27 -0.73
C HIS A 287 23.45 8.77 0.23
N GLU A 288 24.58 8.07 0.32
CA GLU A 288 25.66 8.47 1.23
C GLU A 288 26.30 9.82 0.85
N ARG A 289 26.35 10.15 -0.45
CA ARG A 289 26.86 11.45 -0.92
C ARG A 289 25.90 12.59 -0.55
N LEU A 290 24.60 12.37 -0.71
CA LEU A 290 23.57 13.36 -0.39
C LEU A 290 23.46 13.54 1.13
N LYS A 291 23.57 12.46 1.91
CA LYS A 291 23.71 12.51 3.36
C LYS A 291 24.91 13.36 3.79
N GLY A 292 26.07 13.18 3.16
CA GLY A 292 27.26 14.02 3.38
C GLY A 292 27.09 15.49 2.97
N ARG A 293 26.01 15.83 2.26
CA ARG A 293 25.59 17.21 1.94
C ARG A 293 24.41 17.68 2.80
N ASN A 294 24.20 17.04 3.94
CA ASN A 294 23.15 17.33 4.91
C ASN A 294 21.72 17.19 4.35
N ALA A 295 21.49 16.23 3.46
CA ALA A 295 20.14 15.88 3.03
C ALA A 295 19.28 15.42 4.21
N PHE A 296 18.08 15.98 4.32
CA PHE A 296 17.00 15.46 5.14
C PHE A 296 16.19 14.45 4.33
N PHE A 297 16.17 13.19 4.77
CA PHE A 297 15.52 12.10 4.02
C PHE A 297 14.11 11.81 4.52
N ARG A 298 13.22 11.53 3.57
CA ARG A 298 11.89 10.95 3.82
C ARG A 298 11.73 9.61 3.12
N ASP A 299 10.78 8.81 3.61
CA ASP A 299 10.33 7.61 2.93
C ASP A 299 9.46 7.97 1.72
N VAL A 300 9.83 7.46 0.54
CA VAL A 300 9.09 7.56 -0.71
C VAL A 300 8.97 6.15 -1.30
N SER A 301 7.87 5.46 -1.00
CA SER A 301 7.65 4.04 -1.37
C SER A 301 8.80 3.11 -0.97
N GLY A 302 9.36 3.34 0.22
CA GLY A 302 10.51 2.63 0.78
C GLY A 302 11.88 3.16 0.36
N TRP A 303 11.96 4.15 -0.51
CA TRP A 303 13.20 4.84 -0.85
C TRP A 303 13.51 5.96 0.15
N GLU A 304 14.77 6.02 0.58
CA GLU A 304 15.32 7.18 1.27
C GLU A 304 15.56 8.31 0.26
N SER A 305 14.60 9.21 0.10
CA SER A 305 14.67 10.33 -0.84
C SER A 305 14.94 11.66 -0.13
N PRO A 306 15.89 12.50 -0.59
CA PRO A 306 16.10 13.83 -0.05
C PRO A 306 14.86 14.72 -0.25
N ALA A 307 14.29 15.21 0.84
CA ALA A 307 13.19 16.17 0.81
C ALA A 307 13.67 17.63 0.79
N TRP A 308 14.83 17.90 1.38
CA TRP A 308 15.53 19.19 1.40
C TRP A 308 16.95 19.01 1.95
N TYR A 309 17.79 20.04 1.87
CA TYR A 309 19.17 20.03 2.36
C TYR A 309 19.40 21.08 3.44
N ALA A 310 19.97 20.66 4.58
CA ALA A 310 20.22 21.56 5.70
C ALA A 310 21.43 22.49 5.45
N HIS A 311 21.27 23.75 5.85
CA HIS A 311 22.30 24.77 5.85
C HIS A 311 22.63 25.21 7.29
N LYS A 312 23.67 26.03 7.45
CA LYS A 312 23.99 26.60 8.77
C LYS A 312 22.79 27.41 9.28
N GLY A 313 22.26 27.03 10.44
CA GLY A 313 21.07 27.66 11.03
C GLY A 313 19.75 27.03 10.59
N SER A 314 19.75 25.95 9.82
CA SER A 314 18.53 25.19 9.53
C SER A 314 17.89 24.65 10.82
N PRO A 315 16.55 24.58 10.86
CA PRO A 315 15.84 24.12 12.04
C PRO A 315 16.08 22.64 12.32
N VAL A 316 16.03 22.28 13.60
CA VAL A 316 15.81 20.90 14.00
C VAL A 316 14.32 20.62 13.84
N VAL A 317 13.96 19.58 13.08
CA VAL A 317 12.56 19.19 12.88
C VAL A 317 12.06 18.51 14.14
N GLU A 318 11.47 19.29 15.05
CA GLU A 318 10.88 18.78 16.29
C GLU A 318 9.38 18.53 16.18
N LYS A 319 8.67 19.36 15.41
CA LYS A 319 7.22 19.30 15.19
C LYS A 319 6.87 19.67 13.76
N GLU A 320 5.90 18.95 13.22
CA GLU A 320 5.30 19.19 11.92
C GLU A 320 4.13 20.18 12.05
N SER A 321 3.66 20.69 10.91
CA SER A 321 2.67 21.75 10.81
C SER A 321 1.64 21.47 9.73
N PHE A 322 0.42 21.98 9.91
CA PHE A 322 -0.56 22.07 8.81
C PHE A 322 -0.29 23.27 7.89
N GLY A 323 0.55 24.20 8.33
CA GLY A 323 0.92 25.40 7.58
C GLY A 323 2.29 25.26 6.91
N ARG A 324 2.98 26.38 6.74
CA ARG A 324 4.38 26.35 6.27
C ARG A 324 5.25 25.69 7.33
N GLU A 325 6.03 24.74 6.88
CA GLU A 325 6.97 24.02 7.71
C GLU A 325 8.21 24.84 8.04
N SER A 326 8.90 24.45 9.13
CA SER A 326 10.10 25.17 9.60
C SER A 326 11.22 25.21 8.54
N TRP A 327 11.32 24.20 7.68
CA TRP A 327 12.30 24.10 6.58
C TRP A 327 11.83 24.80 5.29
N PHE A 328 10.70 25.51 5.27
CA PHE A 328 10.23 26.24 4.09
C PHE A 328 11.30 27.18 3.47
N PRO A 329 12.14 27.89 4.25
CA PRO A 329 13.24 28.69 3.68
C PRO A 329 14.29 27.85 2.93
N ASN A 330 14.50 26.59 3.30
CA ASN A 330 15.39 25.68 2.56
C ASN A 330 14.79 25.35 1.19
N TRP A 331 13.49 25.04 1.12
CA TRP A 331 12.80 24.85 -0.15
C TRP A 331 12.83 26.11 -1.02
N GLU A 332 12.68 27.28 -0.43
CA GLU A 332 12.81 28.55 -1.15
C GLU A 332 14.21 28.73 -1.75
N ALA A 333 15.26 28.42 -0.99
CA ALA A 333 16.63 28.48 -1.47
C ALA A 333 16.90 27.48 -2.60
N GLU A 334 16.45 26.23 -2.46
CA GLU A 334 16.56 25.19 -3.49
C GLU A 334 15.77 25.56 -4.75
N HIS A 335 14.57 26.12 -4.60
CA HIS A 335 13.76 26.62 -5.69
C HIS A 335 14.47 27.72 -6.46
N ARG A 336 15.01 28.74 -5.77
CA ARG A 336 15.79 29.82 -6.38
C ARG A 336 17.03 29.27 -7.08
N ALA A 337 17.77 28.35 -6.46
CA ALA A 337 18.94 27.71 -7.07
C ALA A 337 18.59 27.01 -8.39
N CYS A 338 17.46 26.30 -8.45
CA CYS A 338 16.97 25.68 -9.68
C CYS A 338 16.52 26.72 -10.73
N ARG A 339 15.75 27.73 -10.32
CA ARG A 339 15.19 28.74 -11.23
C ARG A 339 16.23 29.69 -11.81
N GLU A 340 17.20 30.09 -11.01
CA GLU A 340 18.17 31.13 -11.35
C GLU A 340 19.53 30.54 -11.76
N ASN A 341 19.78 29.25 -11.49
CA ASN A 341 21.05 28.62 -11.80
C ASN A 341 20.90 27.16 -12.28
N VAL A 342 21.28 26.18 -11.45
CA VAL A 342 21.18 24.76 -11.76
C VAL A 342 21.02 23.97 -10.46
N ALA A 343 20.12 22.99 -10.49
CA ALA A 343 19.88 22.06 -9.41
C ALA A 343 19.90 20.62 -9.91
N LEU A 344 20.36 19.71 -9.05
CA LEU A 344 20.42 18.28 -9.28
C LEU A 344 19.41 17.59 -8.37
N PHE A 345 18.50 16.82 -8.95
CA PHE A 345 17.50 16.04 -8.21
C PHE A 345 17.79 14.55 -8.36
N ASP A 346 17.79 13.83 -7.24
CA ASP A 346 17.81 12.37 -7.23
C ASP A 346 16.38 11.85 -7.41
N MET A 347 16.07 11.37 -8.61
CA MET A 347 14.77 10.79 -8.98
C MET A 347 14.85 9.27 -9.07
N SER A 348 15.81 8.65 -8.39
CA SER A 348 16.01 7.19 -8.44
C SER A 348 14.82 6.39 -7.91
N PHE A 349 13.94 7.01 -7.13
CA PHE A 349 12.71 6.38 -6.63
C PHE A 349 11.65 6.14 -7.71
N MET A 350 11.65 6.91 -8.82
CA MET A 350 10.69 6.77 -9.92
C MET A 350 10.70 5.33 -10.44
N SER A 351 9.55 4.76 -10.76
CA SER A 351 9.45 3.39 -11.26
C SER A 351 9.91 3.33 -12.71
N LYS A 352 10.74 2.34 -13.06
CA LYS A 352 11.39 2.22 -14.36
C LYS A 352 11.26 0.80 -14.89
N PHE A 353 10.67 0.64 -16.07
CA PHE A 353 10.47 -0.65 -16.72
C PHE A 353 11.10 -0.68 -18.10
N LEU A 354 11.98 -1.65 -18.35
CA LEU A 354 12.42 -1.97 -19.71
C LEU A 354 11.37 -2.87 -20.38
N VAL A 355 10.94 -2.45 -21.57
CA VAL A 355 10.00 -3.19 -22.42
C VAL A 355 10.74 -3.52 -23.72
N LYS A 356 10.97 -4.81 -23.96
CA LYS A 356 11.80 -5.29 -25.07
C LYS A 356 11.06 -6.26 -25.99
N GLY A 357 11.48 -6.32 -27.25
CA GLY A 357 11.04 -7.31 -28.24
C GLY A 357 10.38 -6.69 -29.46
N ASN A 358 10.23 -7.50 -30.51
CA ASN A 358 9.75 -7.04 -31.83
C ASN A 358 8.36 -6.39 -31.80
N ASP A 359 7.52 -6.77 -30.83
CA ASP A 359 6.17 -6.21 -30.69
C ASP A 359 6.09 -5.13 -29.60
N ALA A 360 7.20 -4.72 -28.99
CA ALA A 360 7.20 -3.79 -27.86
C ALA A 360 6.58 -2.43 -28.20
N GLY A 361 6.96 -1.87 -29.36
CA GLY A 361 6.42 -0.58 -29.80
C GLY A 361 4.93 -0.64 -30.10
N SER A 362 4.47 -1.68 -30.80
CA SER A 362 3.05 -1.86 -31.11
C SER A 362 2.23 -2.11 -29.84
N PHE A 363 2.76 -2.89 -28.88
CA PHE A 363 2.16 -3.12 -27.58
C PHE A 363 1.99 -1.83 -26.79
N LEU A 364 3.06 -1.03 -26.65
CA LEU A 364 2.99 0.23 -25.91
C LEU A 364 2.10 1.27 -26.59
N ASN A 365 2.06 1.31 -27.93
CA ASN A 365 1.11 2.16 -28.67
C ASN A 365 -0.35 1.79 -28.38
N ARG A 366 -0.67 0.50 -28.18
CA ARG A 366 -2.05 0.09 -27.82
C ARG A 366 -2.47 0.56 -26.43
N LEU A 367 -1.52 0.72 -25.50
CA LEU A 367 -1.79 1.20 -24.15
C LEU A 367 -1.84 2.73 -24.06
N SER A 368 -1.11 3.39 -24.94
CA SER A 368 -0.82 4.82 -24.87
C SER A 368 -1.84 5.67 -25.63
N THR A 369 -2.21 6.82 -25.07
CA THR A 369 -3.00 7.84 -25.77
C THR A 369 -2.17 8.62 -26.81
N ALA A 370 -0.83 8.65 -26.66
CA ALA A 370 0.09 9.20 -27.64
C ALA A 370 0.72 8.13 -28.54
N ASN A 371 1.24 8.53 -29.71
CA ASN A 371 2.10 7.67 -30.52
C ASN A 371 3.50 7.59 -29.88
N VAL A 372 3.82 6.46 -29.26
CA VAL A 372 5.09 6.17 -28.59
C VAL A 372 6.05 5.34 -29.44
N ASN A 373 5.56 4.69 -30.51
CA ASN A 373 6.38 3.92 -31.45
C ASN A 373 6.80 4.75 -32.68
N GLY A 374 7.35 5.94 -32.42
CA GLY A 374 7.86 6.86 -33.43
C GLY A 374 9.34 6.66 -33.72
N GLU A 375 10.07 7.78 -33.84
CA GLU A 375 11.51 7.80 -34.04
C GLU A 375 12.28 7.36 -32.78
N ASP A 376 13.46 6.79 -33.00
CA ASP A 376 14.35 6.37 -31.92
C ASP A 376 14.91 7.59 -31.15
N GLY A 377 15.00 7.44 -29.83
CA GLY A 377 15.45 8.46 -28.90
C GLY A 377 14.42 9.55 -28.62
N VAL A 378 13.14 9.35 -28.96
CA VAL A 378 12.02 10.25 -28.61
C VAL A 378 11.38 9.83 -27.29
N ILE A 379 11.01 10.82 -26.47
CA ILE A 379 10.31 10.61 -25.20
C ILE A 379 8.87 11.10 -25.36
N ALA A 380 7.92 10.17 -25.31
CA ALA A 380 6.51 10.51 -25.35
C ALA A 380 5.94 10.54 -23.93
N TYR A 381 5.40 11.69 -23.53
CA TYR A 381 4.50 11.78 -22.37
C TYR A 381 3.11 11.31 -22.78
N THR A 382 2.54 10.37 -22.03
CA THR A 382 1.27 9.74 -22.38
C THR A 382 0.53 9.27 -21.13
N GLN A 383 -0.79 9.15 -21.28
CA GLN A 383 -1.63 8.48 -20.29
C GLN A 383 -1.96 7.08 -20.80
N TRP A 384 -2.23 6.18 -19.86
CA TRP A 384 -2.89 4.91 -20.12
C TRP A 384 -4.28 4.95 -19.53
N LEU A 385 -5.24 4.41 -20.26
CA LEU A 385 -6.65 4.40 -19.88
C LEU A 385 -7.16 2.97 -19.71
N ASN A 386 -8.22 2.80 -18.94
CA ASN A 386 -9.02 1.58 -18.99
C ASN A 386 -10.06 1.64 -20.11
N GLU A 387 -10.81 0.54 -20.27
CA GLU A 387 -11.84 0.38 -21.32
C GLU A 387 -12.98 1.41 -21.23
N HIS A 388 -13.11 2.11 -20.10
CA HIS A 388 -14.07 3.19 -19.90
C HIS A 388 -13.50 4.59 -20.15
N GLY A 389 -12.22 4.69 -20.49
CA GLY A 389 -11.53 5.96 -20.73
C GLY A 389 -11.05 6.67 -19.46
N TYR A 390 -11.11 6.02 -18.29
CA TYR A 390 -10.53 6.58 -17.05
C TYR A 390 -9.04 6.32 -16.99
N MET A 391 -8.32 7.23 -16.32
CA MET A 391 -6.86 7.19 -16.23
C MET A 391 -6.39 6.09 -15.28
N GLU A 392 -5.48 5.26 -15.78
CA GLU A 392 -4.82 4.18 -15.03
C GLU A 392 -3.36 4.55 -14.73
N ALA A 393 -2.73 5.30 -15.63
CA ALA A 393 -1.38 5.79 -15.42
C ALA A 393 -1.11 7.07 -16.18
N ASP A 394 -0.18 7.84 -15.64
CA ASP A 394 0.48 8.97 -16.28
C ASP A 394 1.99 8.68 -16.26
N LEU A 395 2.62 8.67 -17.43
CA LEU A 395 3.99 8.20 -17.57
C LEU A 395 4.67 8.71 -18.83
N THR A 396 5.97 8.46 -18.92
CA THR A 396 6.75 8.66 -20.14
C THR A 396 7.17 7.33 -20.73
N VAL A 397 7.13 7.23 -22.05
CA VAL A 397 7.69 6.12 -22.84
C VAL A 397 8.82 6.66 -23.70
N THR A 398 10.03 6.18 -23.47
CA THR A 398 11.20 6.48 -24.31
C THR A 398 11.45 5.33 -25.28
N LYS A 399 11.43 5.58 -26.58
CA LYS A 399 11.91 4.61 -27.58
C LYS A 399 13.43 4.70 -27.60
N ILE A 400 14.13 3.66 -27.14
CA ILE A 400 15.60 3.62 -27.15
C ILE A 400 16.08 3.19 -28.53
N ASP A 401 15.48 2.12 -29.05
CA ASP A 401 15.68 1.58 -30.39
C ASP A 401 14.40 0.86 -30.85
N GLU A 402 14.39 0.31 -32.07
CA GLU A 402 13.24 -0.40 -32.65
C GLU A 402 12.63 -1.50 -31.77
N THR A 403 13.39 -2.09 -30.85
CA THR A 403 12.94 -3.21 -30.01
C THR A 403 13.04 -2.94 -28.53
N THR A 404 13.46 -1.75 -28.11
CA THR A 404 13.74 -1.43 -26.70
C THR A 404 13.11 -0.11 -26.31
N PHE A 405 12.30 -0.16 -25.25
CA PHE A 405 11.62 1.00 -24.69
C PHE A 405 11.87 1.08 -23.19
N LEU A 406 11.89 2.30 -22.66
CA LEU A 406 11.92 2.58 -21.22
C LEU A 406 10.63 3.30 -20.83
N VAL A 407 9.84 2.66 -19.97
CA VAL A 407 8.65 3.24 -19.35
C VAL A 407 9.04 3.77 -17.97
N VAL A 408 8.76 5.05 -17.70
CA VAL A 408 9.02 5.69 -16.41
C VAL A 408 7.74 6.29 -15.86
N THR A 409 7.39 5.94 -14.62
CA THR A 409 6.20 6.44 -13.92
C THR A 409 6.53 6.75 -12.46
N THR A 410 5.58 7.32 -11.73
CA THR A 410 5.72 7.62 -10.30
C THR A 410 5.97 6.36 -9.47
N ASP A 411 6.58 6.51 -8.29
CA ASP A 411 6.88 5.42 -7.37
C ASP A 411 5.62 4.72 -6.85
N THR A 412 4.56 5.49 -6.57
CA THR A 412 3.30 4.98 -6.03
C THR A 412 2.51 4.12 -7.02
N MET A 413 2.81 4.22 -8.33
CA MET A 413 2.17 3.45 -9.40
C MET A 413 3.00 2.26 -9.88
N HIS A 414 4.11 1.95 -9.21
CA HIS A 414 5.07 0.92 -9.64
C HIS A 414 4.37 -0.38 -10.05
N ASN A 415 3.74 -1.04 -9.09
CA ASN A 415 3.15 -2.36 -9.29
C ASN A 415 1.87 -2.28 -10.12
N HIS A 416 1.11 -1.20 -10.00
CA HIS A 416 -0.08 -0.98 -10.82
C HIS A 416 0.29 -0.97 -12.31
N VAL A 417 1.24 -0.13 -12.71
CA VAL A 417 1.72 -0.02 -14.11
C VAL A 417 2.34 -1.33 -14.58
N PHE A 418 3.15 -2.00 -13.75
CA PHE A 418 3.74 -3.27 -14.13
C PHE A 418 2.67 -4.37 -14.32
N THR A 419 1.67 -4.43 -13.44
CA THR A 419 0.54 -5.37 -13.52
C THR A 419 -0.34 -5.06 -14.72
N HIS A 420 -0.61 -3.78 -14.97
CA HIS A 420 -1.42 -3.30 -16.09
C HIS A 420 -0.81 -3.75 -17.44
N MET A 421 0.51 -3.63 -17.61
CA MET A 421 1.22 -4.18 -18.78
C MET A 421 1.10 -5.70 -18.84
N ARG A 422 1.44 -6.42 -17.76
CA ARG A 422 1.41 -7.89 -17.76
C ARG A 422 0.03 -8.47 -18.05
N ARG A 423 -1.05 -7.83 -17.60
CA ARG A 423 -2.42 -8.28 -17.83
C ARG A 423 -2.88 -8.09 -19.28
N ARG A 424 -2.25 -7.18 -20.03
CA ARG A 424 -2.59 -6.88 -21.43
C ARG A 424 -1.68 -7.55 -22.46
N LEU A 425 -0.67 -8.29 -22.01
CA LEU A 425 0.08 -9.19 -22.89
C LEU A 425 -0.83 -10.32 -23.37
N SER A 426 -0.86 -10.51 -24.68
CA SER A 426 -1.50 -11.65 -25.34
C SER A 426 -0.50 -12.79 -25.56
N SER A 427 -1.01 -13.99 -25.82
CA SER A 427 -0.17 -15.14 -26.17
C SER A 427 0.55 -14.99 -27.51
N SER A 428 0.21 -14.00 -28.33
CA SER A 428 0.87 -13.67 -29.59
C SER A 428 1.99 -12.63 -29.47
N ASP A 429 1.99 -11.81 -28.41
CA ASP A 429 2.99 -10.74 -28.26
C ASP A 429 4.40 -11.32 -28.01
N HIS A 430 5.39 -10.82 -28.75
CA HIS A 430 6.81 -11.04 -28.50
C HIS A 430 7.39 -9.85 -27.72
N VAL A 431 6.97 -9.72 -26.46
CA VAL A 431 7.34 -8.64 -25.53
C VAL A 431 7.86 -9.20 -24.21
N PHE A 432 8.89 -8.56 -23.66
CA PHE A 432 9.52 -8.87 -22.39
C PHE A 432 9.51 -7.63 -21.51
N LEU A 433 9.05 -7.78 -20.27
CA LEU A 433 8.99 -6.70 -19.29
C LEU A 433 10.04 -6.94 -18.20
N SER A 434 10.73 -5.90 -17.76
CA SER A 434 11.69 -5.98 -16.67
C SER A 434 11.61 -4.74 -15.81
N ASP A 435 11.39 -4.92 -14.51
CA ASP A 435 11.58 -3.86 -13.53
C ASP A 435 13.07 -3.59 -13.35
N VAL A 436 13.50 -2.39 -13.75
CA VAL A 436 14.87 -1.90 -13.61
C VAL A 436 14.97 -0.72 -12.63
N THR A 437 13.92 -0.49 -11.84
CA THR A 437 13.83 0.62 -10.88
C THR A 437 15.02 0.65 -9.93
N GLY A 438 15.37 -0.51 -9.35
CA GLY A 438 16.52 -0.64 -8.45
C GLY A 438 17.88 -0.70 -9.16
N ALA A 439 17.89 -0.93 -10.48
CA ALA A 439 19.12 -1.05 -11.26
C ALA A 439 19.63 0.31 -11.76
N TYR A 440 18.73 1.27 -12.02
CA TYR A 440 19.07 2.57 -12.60
C TYR A 440 18.90 3.72 -11.60
N THR A 441 20.00 4.44 -11.40
CA THR A 441 19.97 5.77 -10.76
C THR A 441 19.47 6.78 -11.77
N GLN A 442 18.49 7.61 -11.40
CA GLN A 442 17.98 8.67 -12.26
C GLN A 442 18.30 10.02 -11.63
N ILE A 443 19.00 10.86 -12.39
CA ILE A 443 19.39 12.20 -11.99
C ILE A 443 18.74 13.18 -12.94
N ASN A 444 17.97 14.12 -12.41
CA ASN A 444 17.46 15.23 -13.18
C ASN A 444 18.36 16.45 -12.93
N LEU A 445 18.93 17.01 -13.99
CA LEU A 445 19.66 18.28 -13.94
C LEU A 445 18.79 19.37 -14.56
N GLN A 446 18.37 20.34 -13.74
CA GLN A 446 17.40 21.36 -14.16
C GLN A 446 17.89 22.76 -13.82
N GLY A 447 17.42 23.76 -14.58
CA GLY A 447 17.77 25.17 -14.40
C GLY A 447 18.48 25.77 -15.63
N PRO A 448 18.51 27.10 -15.75
CA PRO A 448 19.08 27.80 -16.93
C PRO A 448 20.54 27.42 -17.23
N SER A 449 21.33 27.10 -16.21
CA SER A 449 22.76 26.76 -16.35
C SER A 449 23.03 25.25 -16.52
N SER A 450 21.99 24.42 -16.64
CA SER A 450 22.10 22.96 -16.76
C SER A 450 22.90 22.52 -17.99
N LYS A 451 22.68 23.16 -19.15
CA LYS A 451 23.41 22.86 -20.39
C LYS A 451 24.90 23.17 -20.25
N ASP A 452 25.24 24.32 -19.68
CA ASP A 452 26.63 24.74 -19.53
C ASP A 452 27.39 23.78 -18.60
N LEU A 453 26.77 23.41 -17.48
CA LEU A 453 27.35 22.43 -16.56
C LEU A 453 27.54 21.06 -17.22
N LEU A 454 26.52 20.55 -17.93
CA LEU A 454 26.60 19.23 -18.56
C LEU A 454 27.59 19.21 -19.73
N GLN A 455 27.75 20.34 -20.44
CA GLN A 455 28.68 20.47 -21.56
C GLN A 455 30.14 20.28 -21.12
N MET A 456 30.47 20.61 -19.88
CA MET A 456 31.82 20.38 -19.31
C MET A 456 32.17 18.89 -19.17
N LEU A 457 31.16 18.00 -19.18
CA LEU A 457 31.29 16.57 -18.91
C LEU A 457 31.12 15.70 -20.16
N THR A 458 30.82 16.29 -21.32
CA THR A 458 30.55 15.55 -22.56
C THR A 458 31.14 16.24 -23.78
N SER A 459 31.53 15.44 -24.77
CA SER A 459 31.93 15.92 -26.10
C SER A 459 30.74 16.19 -27.02
N GLN A 460 29.53 15.75 -26.65
CA GLN A 460 28.31 16.04 -27.39
C GLN A 460 27.95 17.52 -27.31
N ASN A 461 27.55 18.11 -28.43
CA ASN A 461 27.18 19.53 -28.48
C ASN A 461 25.75 19.75 -27.95
N LEU A 462 25.63 20.17 -26.69
CA LEU A 462 24.34 20.35 -26.02
C LEU A 462 23.58 21.62 -26.46
N LYS A 463 24.25 22.55 -27.15
CA LYS A 463 23.57 23.71 -27.77
C LYS A 463 22.64 23.27 -28.89
N GLN A 464 22.97 22.17 -29.57
CA GLN A 464 22.18 21.58 -30.65
C GLN A 464 21.32 20.40 -30.19
N PHE A 465 21.34 20.05 -28.90
CA PHE A 465 20.53 18.97 -28.36
C PHE A 465 19.06 19.41 -28.29
N PRO A 466 18.15 18.78 -29.07
CA PRO A 466 16.76 19.19 -29.12
C PRO A 466 16.02 18.79 -27.84
N PHE A 467 14.93 19.49 -27.55
CA PHE A 467 13.91 18.96 -26.65
C PHE A 467 13.21 17.80 -27.38
N ARG A 468 13.15 16.63 -26.76
CA ARG A 468 12.66 15.39 -27.36
C ARG A 468 11.64 14.71 -26.48
#